data_AF-A0A3Q0SW16-F1
#
_entry.id   AF-A0A3Q0SW16-F1
#
_cell.length_a   1.000
_cell.length_b   1.000
_cell.length_c   1.000
_cell.angle_alpha   90.00
_cell.angle_beta   90.00
_cell.angle_gamma   90.00
#
_symmetry.space_group_name_H-M   'P 1'
#
loop_
_entity.id
_entity.type
_entity.pdbx_description
1 polymer ?
#
loop_
_entity_poly.entity_id
_entity_poly.type
_entity_poly.pdbx_seq_one_letter_code
_entity_poly.pdbx_strand_id
1 'polypeptide(L)'
;QIHRHTAGNPLTLKTDSIHLTLQILIQSITLVMPVADEMRQQDMIHPEMYNRIHAARTSQDKMRELYKALTTTKVKSAFYRILQEIQPPTCESM
;
A
#
# COMPACT_ATOMS: atom_id res chain seq x y z
N GLN A 1 7.34 -27.78 44.10
CA GLN A 1 6.58 -27.46 42.87
C GLN A 1 6.24 -25.99 42.90
N ILE A 2 6.87 -25.18 42.05
CA ILE A 2 6.66 -23.73 42.00
C ILE A 2 6.22 -23.42 40.57
N HIS A 3 4.96 -23.03 40.41
CA HIS A 3 4.38 -22.63 39.14
C HIS A 3 5.03 -21.30 38.71
N ARG A 4 5.93 -21.35 37.73
CA ARG A 4 6.44 -20.13 37.08
C ARG A 4 5.42 -19.69 36.04
N HIS A 5 4.65 -18.67 36.40
CA HIS A 5 3.86 -17.87 35.46
C HIS A 5 4.80 -17.33 34.37
N THR A 6 4.55 -17.76 33.13
CA THR A 6 5.09 -17.15 31.91
C THR A 6 4.51 -15.73 31.81
N ALA A 7 5.27 -14.75 32.31
CA ALA A 7 5.01 -13.35 32.02
C ALA A 7 5.20 -13.15 30.51
N GLY A 8 4.11 -12.83 29.81
CA GLY A 8 4.15 -12.37 28.42
C GLY A 8 5.14 -11.22 28.31
N ASN A 9 6.21 -11.45 27.54
CA ASN A 9 7.31 -10.52 27.38
C ASN A 9 6.80 -9.26 26.64
N PRO A 10 6.93 -8.04 27.18
CA PRO A 10 6.44 -6.80 26.54
C PRO A 10 7.20 -6.41 25.25
N LEU A 11 8.17 -7.23 24.82
CA LEU A 11 8.99 -7.00 23.63
C LEU A 11 8.36 -7.53 22.33
N THR A 12 7.26 -8.29 22.38
CA THR A 12 6.64 -8.84 21.16
C THR A 12 5.74 -7.83 20.45
N LEU A 13 5.06 -6.91 21.15
CA LEU A 13 4.10 -5.97 20.53
C LEU A 13 4.73 -4.86 19.68
N LYS A 14 6.03 -4.57 19.83
CA LYS A 14 6.69 -3.50 19.07
C LYS A 14 7.16 -3.95 17.69
N THR A 15 7.36 -5.26 17.53
CA THR A 15 7.79 -5.88 16.27
C THR A 15 6.64 -5.94 15.28
N ASP A 16 5.40 -6.18 15.74
CA ASP A 16 4.21 -6.20 14.89
C ASP A 16 3.92 -4.85 14.23
N SER A 17 4.19 -3.74 14.92
CA SER A 17 3.99 -2.39 14.36
C SER A 17 4.97 -2.06 13.23
N ILE A 18 6.24 -2.47 13.36
CA ILE A 18 7.26 -2.27 12.32
C ILE A 18 7.03 -3.28 11.18
N HIS A 19 6.67 -4.52 11.51
CA HIS A 19 6.37 -5.55 10.52
C HIS A 19 5.13 -5.18 9.68
N LEU A 20 4.07 -4.67 10.31
CA LEU A 20 2.87 -4.17 9.65
C LEU A 20 3.18 -2.94 8.78
N THR A 21 3.99 -1.99 9.28
CA THR A 21 4.38 -0.80 8.51
C THR A 21 5.24 -1.18 7.30
N LEU A 22 6.20 -2.08 7.47
CA LEU A 22 7.06 -2.57 6.39
C LEU A 22 6.24 -3.38 5.38
N GLN A 23 5.32 -4.24 5.82
CA GLN A 23 4.45 -5.00 4.93
C GLN A 23 3.52 -4.06 4.14
N ILE A 24 2.91 -3.06 4.77
CA ILE A 24 2.11 -2.04 4.06
C ILE A 24 2.96 -1.26 3.07
N LEU A 25 4.20 -0.92 3.43
CA LEU A 25 5.13 -0.21 2.54
C LEU A 25 5.54 -1.08 1.35
N ILE A 26 5.90 -2.35 1.57
CA ILE A 26 6.33 -3.31 0.55
C ILE A 26 5.15 -3.70 -0.36
N GLN A 27 3.96 -3.90 0.22
CA GLN A 27 2.73 -4.13 -0.52
C GLN A 27 2.42 -2.90 -1.37
N SER A 28 2.42 -1.69 -0.81
CA SER A 28 2.20 -0.45 -1.59
C SER A 28 3.20 -0.31 -2.73
N ILE A 29 4.46 -0.66 -2.50
CA ILE A 29 5.54 -0.69 -3.49
C ILE A 29 5.26 -1.71 -4.61
N THR A 30 4.65 -2.84 -4.31
CA THR A 30 4.31 -3.90 -5.28
C THR A 30 3.01 -3.58 -6.04
N LEU A 31 2.05 -2.96 -5.34
CA LEU A 31 0.71 -2.68 -5.82
C LEU A 31 0.60 -1.39 -6.63
N VAL A 32 1.60 -0.50 -6.60
CA VAL A 32 1.62 0.73 -7.42
C VAL A 32 1.41 0.48 -8.90
N MET A 33 2.01 -0.57 -9.46
CA MET A 33 1.86 -0.89 -10.89
C MET A 33 0.44 -1.38 -11.21
N PRO A 34 -0.13 -2.36 -10.47
CA PRO A 34 -1.55 -2.73 -10.58
C PRO A 34 -2.51 -1.55 -10.42
N VAL A 35 -2.30 -0.69 -9.41
CA VAL A 35 -3.15 0.48 -9.17
C VAL A 35 -3.07 1.48 -10.33
N ALA A 36 -1.86 1.74 -10.83
CA ALA A 36 -1.68 2.62 -11.99
C ALA A 36 -2.35 2.07 -13.26
N ASP A 37 -2.35 0.74 -13.43
CA ASP A 37 -3.01 0.08 -14.56
C ASP A 37 -4.53 0.24 -14.49
N GLU A 38 -5.13 -0.06 -13.34
CA GLU A 38 -6.57 0.14 -13.08
C GLU A 38 -6.98 1.60 -13.26
N MET A 39 -6.17 2.54 -12.76
CA MET A 39 -6.41 3.98 -12.94
C MET A 39 -6.34 4.39 -14.41
N ARG A 40 -5.45 3.79 -15.21
CA ARG A 40 -5.37 4.04 -16.65
C ARG A 40 -6.56 3.44 -17.38
N GLN A 41 -6.97 2.22 -17.04
CA GLN A 41 -8.15 1.56 -17.62
C GLN A 41 -9.44 2.35 -17.37
N GLN A 42 -9.53 3.04 -16.23
CA GLN A 42 -10.66 3.92 -15.89
C GLN A 42 -10.52 5.35 -16.46
N ASP A 43 -9.55 5.62 -17.33
CA ASP A 43 -9.26 6.95 -17.88
C ASP A 43 -9.02 8.04 -16.80
N MET A 44 -8.57 7.63 -15.61
CA MET A 44 -8.32 8.53 -14.47
C MET A 44 -6.93 9.18 -14.54
N ILE A 45 -5.99 8.54 -15.23
CA ILE A 45 -4.65 9.07 -15.48
C ILE A 45 -4.34 9.02 -16.98
N HIS A 46 -3.65 10.05 -17.47
CA HIS A 46 -3.20 10.08 -18.85
C HIS A 46 -2.08 9.06 -19.10
N PRO A 47 -1.95 8.52 -20.33
CA PRO A 47 -0.89 7.58 -20.68
C PRO A 47 0.52 8.16 -20.47
N GLU A 48 0.71 9.47 -20.62
CA GLU A 48 2.01 10.11 -20.30
C GLU A 48 2.35 9.99 -18.81
N MET A 49 1.37 10.18 -17.93
CA MET A 49 1.57 10.04 -16.48
C MET A 49 1.82 8.58 -16.12
N TYR A 50 1.07 7.65 -16.71
CA TYR A 50 1.31 6.21 -16.56
C TYR A 50 2.74 5.84 -16.98
N ASN A 51 3.23 6.35 -18.11
CA ASN A 51 4.59 6.09 -18.57
C ASN A 51 5.64 6.64 -17.61
N ARG A 52 5.41 7.81 -16.98
CA ARG A 52 6.30 8.35 -15.94
C ARG A 52 6.34 7.46 -14.71
N ILE A 53 5.19 6.95 -14.27
CA ILE A 53 5.08 5.99 -13.17
C ILE A 53 5.80 4.69 -13.53
N HIS A 54 5.61 4.17 -14.74
CA HIS A 54 6.28 2.95 -15.21
C HIS A 54 7.80 3.13 -15.31
N ALA A 55 8.26 4.29 -15.79
CA ALA A 55 9.68 4.61 -15.98
C ALA A 55 10.43 4.89 -14.66
N ALA A 56 9.74 5.16 -13.57
CA ALA A 56 10.39 5.37 -12.28
C ALA A 56 11.07 4.08 -11.78
N ARG A 57 12.33 4.20 -11.32
CA ARG A 57 13.20 3.06 -10.97
C ARG A 57 12.77 2.36 -9.69
N THR A 58 12.36 3.12 -8.68
CA THR A 58 11.96 2.58 -7.38
C THR A 58 10.47 2.72 -7.21
N SER A 59 9.81 1.76 -6.58
CA SER A 59 8.36 1.88 -6.35
C SER A 59 7.98 3.06 -5.47
N GLN A 60 8.90 3.55 -4.63
CA GLN A 60 8.70 4.80 -3.89
C GLN A 60 8.60 5.99 -4.86
N ASP A 61 9.47 6.06 -5.87
CA ASP A 61 9.36 7.08 -6.92
C ASP A 61 8.11 6.88 -7.77
N LYS A 62 7.74 5.63 -8.10
CA LYS A 62 6.49 5.33 -8.80
C LYS A 62 5.29 5.86 -8.03
N MET A 63 5.27 5.66 -6.71
CA MET A 63 4.21 6.18 -5.84
C MET A 63 4.20 7.71 -5.78
N ARG A 64 5.37 8.35 -5.75
CA ARG A 64 5.49 9.81 -5.82
C ARG A 64 4.91 10.36 -7.12
N GLU A 65 5.19 9.73 -8.26
CA GLU A 65 4.59 10.11 -9.55
C GLU A 65 3.08 9.84 -9.59
N LEU A 66 2.62 8.73 -9.00
CA LEU A 66 1.19 8.44 -8.85
C LEU A 66 0.48 9.52 -8.02
N TYR A 67 1.06 9.96 -6.90
CA TYR A 67 0.52 11.05 -6.09
C TYR A 67 0.41 12.38 -6.85
N LYS A 68 1.33 12.66 -7.78
CA LYS A 68 1.23 13.83 -8.67
C LYS A 68 0.03 13.73 -9.62
N ALA A 69 -0.41 12.51 -9.96
CA ALA A 69 -1.60 12.28 -10.77
C ALA A 69 -2.91 12.48 -9.98
N LEU A 70 -2.87 12.37 -8.65
CA LEU A 70 -4.03 12.56 -7.77
C LEU A 70 -4.38 14.05 -7.56
N THR A 71 -4.63 14.78 -8.65
CA THR A 71 -4.86 16.22 -8.64
C THR A 71 -6.27 16.60 -8.16
N THR A 72 -7.27 15.76 -8.44
CA THR A 72 -8.67 16.03 -8.11
C THR A 72 -9.23 15.04 -7.09
N THR A 73 -10.26 15.45 -6.35
CA THR A 73 -10.95 14.60 -5.36
C THR A 73 -11.50 13.32 -5.99
N LYS A 74 -12.01 13.40 -7.23
CA LYS A 74 -12.52 12.23 -7.97
C LYS A 74 -11.44 11.17 -8.19
N VAL A 75 -10.25 11.60 -8.64
CA VAL A 75 -9.11 10.69 -8.89
C VAL A 75 -8.58 10.12 -7.57
N LYS A 76 -8.56 10.91 -6.50
CA LYS A 76 -8.23 10.41 -5.14
C LYS A 76 -9.20 9.32 -4.68
N SER A 77 -10.50 9.56 -4.79
CA SER A 77 -11.51 8.56 -4.39
C SER A 77 -11.40 7.27 -5.22
N ALA A 78 -11.17 7.38 -6.53
CA ALA A 78 -10.94 6.22 -7.39
C ALA A 78 -9.69 5.43 -6.97
N PHE A 79 -8.58 6.12 -6.70
CA PHE A 79 -7.36 5.52 -6.20
C PHE A 79 -7.59 4.74 -4.90
N TYR A 80 -8.27 5.32 -3.91
CA TYR A 80 -8.57 4.63 -2.65
C TYR A 80 -9.44 3.38 -2.87
N ARG A 81 -10.45 3.46 -3.74
CA ARG A 81 -11.31 2.31 -4.07
C ARG A 81 -10.50 1.18 -4.71
N ILE A 82 -9.66 1.50 -5.69
CA ILE A 82 -8.78 0.53 -6.36
C ILE A 82 -7.80 -0.10 -5.34
N LEU A 83 -7.24 0.72 -4.44
CA LEU A 83 -6.35 0.23 -3.39
C LEU A 83 -7.06 -0.77 -2.47
N GLN A 84 -8.32 -0.52 -2.11
CA GLN A 84 -9.13 -1.44 -1.29
C GLN A 84 -9.48 -2.76 -2.02
N GLU A 85 -9.68 -2.72 -3.33
CA GLU A 85 -9.96 -3.92 -4.14
C GLU A 85 -8.70 -4.79 -4.31
N ILE A 86 -7.56 -4.16 -4.59
CA ILE A 86 -6.29 -4.85 -4.85
C ILE A 86 -5.64 -5.34 -3.56
N GLN A 87 -5.75 -4.54 -2.49
CA GLN A 87 -5.36 -4.93 -1.15
C GLN A 87 -6.63 -5.17 -0.34
N PRO A 88 -7.25 -6.36 -0.43
CA PRO A 88 -8.23 -6.73 0.57
C PRO A 88 -7.54 -6.54 1.92
N PRO A 89 -8.18 -5.87 2.90
CA PRO A 89 -7.63 -5.85 4.24
C PRO A 89 -7.32 -7.29 4.56
N THR A 90 -6.08 -7.57 4.91
CA THR A 90 -5.75 -8.83 5.54
C THR A 90 -6.44 -8.77 6.90
N CYS A 91 -7.77 -8.93 6.88
CA CYS A 91 -8.56 -9.45 7.97
C CYS A 91 -8.09 -10.89 8.11
N GLU A 92 -6.90 -11.07 8.68
CA GLU A 92 -6.75 -12.19 9.55
C GLU A 92 -7.75 -11.97 10.68
N SER A 93 -8.57 -13.00 10.83
CA SER A 93 -9.68 -13.14 11.75
C SER A 93 -9.38 -12.58 13.14
N MET A 94 -10.47 -12.13 13.76
CA MET A 94 -10.75 -12.15 15.20
C MET A 94 -9.91 -13.14 16.01
#